data_AF-A0A959HKV2-F1
#
_entry.id   AF-A0A959HKV2-F1
#
_cell.length_a   1.000
_cell.length_b   1.000
_cell.length_c   1.000
_cell.angle_alpha   90.00
_cell.angle_beta   90.00
_cell.angle_gamma   90.00
#
_symmetry.space_group_name_H-M   'P 1'
#
loop_
_entity.id
_entity.type
_entity.pdbx_description
1 polymer ?
#
loop_
_entity_poly.entity_id
_entity_poly.type
_entity_poly.pdbx_seq_one_letter_code
_entity_poly.pdbx_strand_id
1 'polypeptide(L)'
;MSEVVKFDYRGQNISFEFSDGSKMINATEMVKPFGKRINDFLRLKTTQEYILLLEERYAEEPEREVLRVVKGGAPELQGTWMDEKLALKFAAWLAPRFELWVYDKIYELLTTGKTEIPEHQPTNILKSLRLIVEQLEEQDKINVEVRQNIDFIAERIDELEAKITSVDENYYTIAGYCSLQKIPCPLRHEERI
;
A
#
# COMPACT_ATOMS: atom_id res chain seq x y z
N MET A 1 -3.69 -5.87 -29.31
CA MET A 1 -3.10 -4.99 -30.34
C MET A 1 -2.05 -4.14 -29.64
N SER A 2 -0.83 -4.01 -30.17
CA SER A 2 0.18 -3.17 -29.54
C SER A 2 0.00 -1.70 -29.95
N GLU A 3 -0.02 -0.83 -28.96
CA GLU A 3 -0.13 0.62 -29.13
C GLU A 3 1.24 1.26 -28.87
N VAL A 4 1.73 2.06 -29.81
CA VAL A 4 2.99 2.80 -29.65
C VAL A 4 2.71 4.27 -29.38
N VAL A 5 3.08 4.74 -28.19
CA VAL A 5 2.94 6.13 -27.75
C VAL A 5 4.32 6.76 -27.62
N LYS A 6 4.45 8.05 -27.94
CA LYS A 6 5.70 8.81 -27.82
C LYS A 6 5.61 9.84 -26.71
N PHE A 7 6.65 9.92 -25.89
CA PHE A 7 6.79 10.91 -24.83
C PHE A 7 8.01 11.78 -25.09
N ASP A 8 7.88 13.10 -24.86
CA ASP A 8 9.01 14.02 -24.95
C ASP A 8 9.85 13.96 -23.67
N TYR A 9 11.16 13.80 -23.85
CA TYR A 9 12.14 14.00 -22.82
C TYR A 9 13.24 14.92 -23.32
N ARG A 10 13.24 16.17 -22.86
CA ARG A 10 14.23 17.20 -23.23
C ARG A 10 14.30 17.42 -24.75
N GLY A 11 13.16 17.42 -25.44
CA GLY A 11 13.12 17.56 -26.90
C GLY A 11 13.44 16.28 -27.68
N GLN A 12 13.66 15.15 -26.99
CA GLN A 12 13.82 13.83 -27.60
C GLN A 12 12.57 13.00 -27.34
N ASN A 13 11.87 12.64 -28.41
CA ASN A 13 10.78 11.68 -28.33
C ASN A 13 11.33 10.27 -28.04
N ILE A 14 10.71 9.61 -27.07
CA ILE A 14 10.96 8.23 -26.66
C ILE A 14 9.68 7.44 -26.86
N SER A 15 9.77 6.32 -27.58
CA SER A 15 8.65 5.45 -27.91
C SER A 15 8.43 4.39 -26.82
N PHE A 16 7.16 4.20 -26.49
CA PHE A 16 6.65 3.24 -25.52
C PHE A 16 5.64 2.37 -26.25
N GLU A 17 5.85 1.06 -26.24
CA GLU A 17 4.92 0.08 -26.77
C GLU A 17 4.15 -0.52 -25.59
N PHE A 18 2.82 -0.44 -25.66
CA PHE A 18 1.89 -1.01 -24.71
C PHE A 18 1.16 -2.18 -25.37
N SER A 19 1.24 -3.34 -24.76
CA SER A 19 0.48 -4.54 -25.11
C SER A 19 -0.12 -5.16 -23.85
N ASP A 20 -1.05 -6.10 -24.02
CA ASP A 20 -1.67 -6.80 -22.88
C ASP A 20 -0.56 -7.44 -22.02
N GLY A 21 -0.42 -6.97 -20.78
CA GLY A 21 0.56 -7.45 -19.83
C GLY A 21 2.03 -7.03 -20.05
N SER A 22 2.37 -6.34 -21.15
CA SER A 22 3.75 -5.95 -21.45
C SER A 22 3.90 -4.48 -21.83
N LYS A 23 4.95 -3.85 -21.28
CA LYS A 23 5.31 -2.46 -21.55
C LYS A 23 6.77 -2.39 -21.93
N MET A 24 7.03 -1.97 -23.15
CA MET A 24 8.36 -1.95 -23.74
C MET A 24 8.76 -0.51 -24.06
N ILE A 25 9.99 -0.15 -23.77
CA ILE A 25 10.50 1.21 -23.96
C ILE A 25 11.72 1.17 -24.88
N ASN A 26 11.75 2.06 -25.89
CA ASN A 26 12.86 2.13 -26.83
C ASN A 26 14.12 2.73 -26.17
N ALA A 27 15.01 1.86 -25.72
CA ALA A 27 16.27 2.23 -25.10
C ALA A 27 17.22 2.95 -26.06
N THR A 28 17.07 2.75 -27.38
CA THR A 28 17.87 3.44 -28.40
C THR A 28 17.50 4.92 -28.49
N GLU A 29 16.25 5.26 -28.21
CA GLU A 29 15.82 6.65 -28.10
C GLU A 29 16.19 7.24 -26.74
N MET A 30 16.02 6.48 -25.65
CA MET A 30 16.38 6.92 -24.29
C MET A 30 17.85 7.30 -24.14
N VAL A 31 18.78 6.59 -24.80
CA VAL A 31 20.23 6.80 -24.62
C VAL A 31 20.77 8.05 -25.31
N LYS A 32 20.12 8.51 -26.38
CA LYS A 32 20.57 9.61 -27.25
C LYS A 32 21.06 10.86 -26.49
N PRO A 33 20.30 11.42 -25.53
CA PRO A 33 20.71 12.64 -24.83
C PRO A 33 21.88 12.46 -23.84
N PHE A 34 22.31 11.23 -23.55
CA PHE A 34 23.31 10.95 -22.51
C PHE A 34 24.71 10.67 -23.06
N GLY A 35 24.89 10.57 -24.38
CA GLY A 35 26.21 10.29 -24.99
C GLY A 35 26.81 8.92 -24.61
N LYS A 36 25.99 8.00 -24.11
CA LYS A 36 26.37 6.63 -23.71
C LYS A 36 26.03 5.62 -24.81
N ARG A 37 26.54 4.39 -24.71
CA ARG A 37 26.17 3.29 -25.61
C ARG A 37 25.41 2.22 -24.86
N ILE A 38 24.32 1.71 -25.44
CA ILE A 38 23.52 0.63 -24.84
C ILE A 38 24.38 -0.61 -24.57
N ASN A 39 25.30 -0.94 -25.47
CA ASN A 39 26.21 -2.07 -25.31
C ASN A 39 27.07 -1.97 -24.04
N ASP A 40 27.41 -0.76 -23.59
CA ASP A 40 28.18 -0.57 -22.36
C ASP A 40 27.36 -0.92 -21.12
N PHE A 41 26.04 -0.79 -21.17
CA PHE A 41 25.11 -1.20 -20.12
C PHE A 41 24.84 -2.71 -20.18
N LEU A 42 24.58 -3.27 -21.37
CA LEU A 42 24.25 -4.68 -21.55
C LEU A 42 25.44 -5.62 -21.27
N ARG A 43 26.67 -5.14 -21.38
CA ARG A 43 27.87 -5.93 -21.03
C ARG A 43 28.16 -6.00 -19.52
N LEU A 44 27.50 -5.18 -18.70
CA LEU A 44 27.73 -5.20 -17.25
C LEU A 44 27.19 -6.51 -16.69
N LYS A 45 28.01 -7.22 -15.91
CA LYS A 45 27.61 -8.46 -15.25
C LYS A 45 26.34 -8.29 -14.42
N THR A 46 26.23 -7.19 -13.69
CA THR A 46 25.05 -6.84 -12.89
C THR A 46 23.79 -6.62 -13.73
N THR A 47 23.94 -6.20 -14.99
CA THR A 47 22.80 -6.04 -15.90
C THR A 47 22.37 -7.39 -16.46
N GLN A 48 23.32 -8.25 -16.81
CA GLN A 48 23.03 -9.61 -17.29
C GLN A 48 22.33 -10.44 -16.21
N GLU A 49 22.83 -10.41 -14.97
CA GLU A 49 22.19 -11.04 -13.82
C GLU A 49 20.76 -10.51 -13.60
N TYR A 50 20.55 -9.21 -13.76
CA TYR A 50 19.22 -8.59 -13.61
C TYR A 50 18.25 -9.00 -14.73
N ILE A 51 18.73 -9.13 -15.98
CA ILE A 51 17.92 -9.61 -17.10
C ILE A 51 17.49 -11.06 -16.84
N LEU A 52 18.41 -11.94 -16.45
CA LEU A 52 18.09 -13.34 -16.13
C LEU A 52 17.06 -13.45 -15.01
N LEU A 53 17.17 -12.62 -13.97
CA LEU A 53 16.19 -12.57 -12.88
C LEU A 53 14.79 -12.14 -13.35
N LEU A 54 14.72 -11.20 -14.29
CA LEU A 54 13.44 -10.79 -14.88
C LEU A 54 12.87 -11.89 -15.77
N GLU A 55 13.71 -12.55 -16.58
CA GLU A 55 13.29 -13.67 -17.43
C GLU A 55 12.75 -14.83 -16.58
N GLU A 56 13.43 -15.20 -15.49
CA GLU A 56 12.96 -16.21 -14.54
C GLU A 56 11.61 -15.81 -13.92
N ARG A 57 11.47 -14.55 -13.52
CA ARG A 57 10.22 -14.03 -12.94
C ARG A 57 9.05 -14.09 -13.91
N TYR A 58 9.31 -13.94 -15.21
CA TYR A 58 8.29 -13.93 -16.26
C TYR A 58 8.18 -15.28 -16.99
N ALA A 59 8.76 -16.36 -16.45
CA ALA A 59 8.81 -17.66 -17.13
C ALA A 59 7.41 -18.22 -17.50
N GLU A 60 6.39 -17.91 -16.70
CA GLU A 60 4.99 -18.32 -16.93
C GLU A 60 4.17 -17.31 -17.75
N GLU A 61 4.78 -16.19 -18.18
CA GLU A 61 4.17 -15.11 -18.95
C GLU A 61 4.76 -15.09 -20.38
N PRO A 62 4.31 -15.98 -21.31
CA PRO A 62 4.95 -16.15 -22.61
C PRO A 62 4.91 -14.92 -23.52
N GLU A 63 3.99 -13.98 -23.27
CA GLU A 63 3.88 -12.73 -24.01
C GLU A 63 4.80 -11.62 -23.48
N ARG A 64 5.49 -11.86 -22.36
CA ARG A 64 6.30 -10.85 -21.67
C ARG A 64 7.78 -11.02 -22.00
N GLU A 65 8.29 -10.10 -22.78
CA GLU A 65 9.71 -10.04 -23.13
C GLU A 65 10.46 -9.03 -22.26
N VAL A 66 11.68 -9.38 -21.84
CA VAL A 66 12.54 -8.49 -21.03
C VAL A 66 13.37 -7.55 -21.92
N LEU A 67 13.87 -8.07 -23.03
CA LEU A 67 14.75 -7.35 -23.96
C LEU A 67 14.46 -7.79 -25.39
N ARG A 68 14.10 -6.85 -26.26
CA ARG A 68 13.82 -7.08 -27.69
C ARG A 68 14.76 -6.25 -28.54
N VAL A 69 15.39 -6.87 -29.53
CA VAL A 69 16.28 -6.17 -30.47
C VAL A 69 15.69 -6.26 -31.87
N VAL A 70 15.15 -5.15 -32.37
CA VAL A 70 14.57 -5.05 -33.71
C VAL A 70 15.60 -4.43 -34.66
N LYS A 71 15.99 -5.19 -35.69
CA LYS A 71 16.93 -4.76 -36.74
C LYS A 71 16.24 -4.82 -38.11
N GLY A 72 16.24 -3.70 -38.84
CA GLY A 72 15.54 -3.60 -40.12
C GLY A 72 14.02 -3.46 -39.97
N GLY A 73 13.28 -3.48 -41.09
CA GLY A 73 11.84 -3.25 -41.09
C GLY A 73 11.46 -1.78 -40.91
N ALA A 74 10.28 -1.53 -40.36
CA ALA A 74 9.73 -0.19 -40.16
C ALA A 74 10.65 0.68 -39.26
N PRO A 75 11.16 1.83 -39.73
CA PRO A 75 12.15 2.64 -39.00
C PRO A 75 11.74 3.02 -37.58
N GLU A 76 10.45 3.24 -37.34
CA GLU A 76 9.87 3.61 -36.04
C GLU A 76 9.89 2.49 -34.99
N LEU A 77 9.98 1.23 -35.43
CA LEU A 77 10.06 0.07 -34.54
C LEU A 77 11.50 -0.38 -34.30
N GLN A 78 12.47 0.18 -35.04
CA GLN A 78 13.87 -0.21 -34.93
C GLN A 78 14.48 0.24 -33.61
N GLY A 79 15.33 -0.64 -33.07
CA GLY A 79 16.10 -0.35 -31.87
C GLY A 79 16.08 -1.50 -30.87
N THR A 80 16.73 -1.24 -29.75
CA THR A 80 16.66 -2.06 -28.54
C THR A 80 15.52 -1.58 -27.67
N TRP A 81 14.61 -2.48 -27.32
CA TRP A 81 13.46 -2.27 -26.46
C TRP A 81 13.63 -3.04 -25.16
N MET A 82 13.25 -2.43 -24.04
CA MET A 82 13.41 -3.00 -22.69
C MET A 82 12.06 -3.00 -21.96
N ASP A 83 11.79 -4.06 -21.19
CA ASP A 83 10.68 -4.11 -20.22
C ASP A 83 10.78 -2.93 -19.24
N GLU A 84 9.64 -2.49 -18.70
CA GLU A 84 9.54 -1.36 -17.76
C GLU A 84 10.57 -1.42 -16.61
N LYS A 85 10.85 -2.60 -16.05
CA LYS A 85 11.79 -2.74 -14.92
C LYS A 85 13.24 -2.65 -15.39
N LEU A 86 13.55 -3.25 -16.54
CA LEU A 86 14.87 -3.13 -17.14
C LEU A 86 15.14 -1.70 -17.61
N ALA A 87 14.15 -1.04 -18.19
CA ALA A 87 14.22 0.36 -18.62
C ALA A 87 14.43 1.31 -17.42
N LEU A 88 13.82 1.04 -16.27
CA LEU A 88 14.05 1.82 -15.05
C LEU A 88 15.50 1.67 -14.55
N LYS A 89 16.03 0.44 -14.53
CA LYS A 89 17.45 0.19 -14.22
C LYS A 89 18.37 0.89 -15.23
N PHE A 90 18.01 0.87 -16.51
CA PHE A 90 18.75 1.56 -17.55
C PHE A 90 18.75 3.07 -17.34
N ALA A 91 17.60 3.67 -17.01
CA ALA A 91 17.48 5.10 -16.69
C ALA A 91 18.36 5.52 -15.49
N ALA A 92 18.40 4.70 -14.43
CA ALA A 92 19.31 4.90 -13.29
C ALA A 92 20.77 4.93 -13.75
N TRP A 93 21.19 3.94 -14.55
CA TRP A 93 22.54 3.89 -15.10
C TRP A 93 22.89 5.07 -16.03
N LEU A 94 21.90 5.57 -16.80
CA LEU A 94 22.10 6.74 -17.66
C LEU A 94 22.37 8.01 -16.84
N ALA A 95 21.62 8.23 -15.77
CA ALA A 95 21.62 9.46 -14.99
C ALA A 95 21.87 9.20 -13.48
N PRO A 96 23.11 9.39 -12.98
CA PRO A 96 23.43 9.17 -11.56
C PRO A 96 22.58 10.00 -10.58
N ARG A 97 22.13 11.20 -10.98
CA ARG A 97 21.21 12.02 -10.17
C ARG A 97 19.84 11.35 -10.02
N PHE A 98 19.36 10.67 -11.05
CA PHE A 98 18.12 9.93 -11.00
C PHE A 98 18.28 8.65 -10.17
N GLU A 99 19.40 7.94 -10.32
CA GLU A 99 19.73 6.78 -9.48
C GLU A 99 19.74 7.12 -7.99
N LEU A 100 20.38 8.22 -7.60
CA LEU A 100 20.37 8.70 -6.22
C LEU A 100 18.93 9.00 -5.74
N TRP A 101 18.14 9.69 -6.57
CA TRP A 101 16.75 10.00 -6.24
C TRP A 101 15.90 8.74 -6.03
N VAL A 102 16.12 7.67 -6.80
CA VAL A 102 15.46 6.37 -6.58
C VAL A 102 15.81 5.81 -5.20
N TYR A 103 17.08 5.88 -4.80
CA TYR A 103 17.49 5.45 -3.46
C TYR A 103 16.91 6.31 -2.35
N ASP A 104 16.80 7.63 -2.54
CA ASP A 104 16.13 8.51 -1.58
C ASP A 104 14.66 8.11 -1.39
N LYS A 105 13.96 7.71 -2.46
CA LYS A 105 12.57 7.24 -2.39
C LYS A 105 12.44 5.89 -1.69
N ILE A 106 13.39 4.99 -1.88
CA ILE A 106 13.45 3.73 -1.13
C ILE A 106 13.72 4.02 0.36
N TYR A 107 14.62 4.95 0.67
CA TYR A 107 14.91 5.33 2.04
C TYR A 107 13.70 5.98 2.74
N GLU A 108 12.95 6.84 2.05
CA GLU A 108 11.68 7.39 2.52
C GLU A 108 10.67 6.28 2.83
N LEU A 109 10.55 5.29 1.93
CA LEU A 109 9.68 4.14 2.13
C LEU A 109 10.06 3.33 3.37
N LEU A 110 11.36 3.10 3.59
CA LEU A 110 11.87 2.37 4.75
C LEU A 110 11.66 3.12 6.07
N THR A 111 11.73 4.46 6.05
CA THR A 111 11.67 5.29 7.27
C THR A 111 10.25 5.72 7.64
N THR A 112 9.41 6.00 6.64
CA THR A 112 8.06 6.52 6.85
C THR A 112 6.96 5.49 6.56
N GLY A 113 7.32 4.33 6.00
CA GLY A 113 6.38 3.29 5.58
C GLY A 113 5.69 3.59 4.24
N LYS A 114 6.01 4.71 3.59
CA LYS A 114 5.43 5.12 2.31
C LYS A 114 6.38 5.98 1.49
N THR A 115 6.07 6.16 0.22
CA THR A 115 6.78 7.12 -0.64
C THR A 115 5.77 7.97 -1.37
N GLU A 116 5.96 9.29 -1.35
CA GLU A 116 5.12 10.22 -2.08
C GLU A 116 5.96 10.85 -3.20
N ILE A 117 5.44 10.87 -4.43
CA ILE A 117 5.99 11.76 -5.45
C ILE A 117 5.59 13.17 -4.99
N PRO A 118 6.52 14.12 -4.83
CA PRO A 118 6.17 15.49 -4.48
C PRO A 118 5.35 16.06 -5.64
N GLU A 119 4.03 15.94 -5.55
CA GLU A 119 3.13 16.38 -6.59
C GLU A 119 3.06 17.91 -6.57
N HIS A 120 3.02 18.48 -7.78
CA HIS A 120 2.34 19.73 -8.09
C HIS A 120 1.23 19.98 -7.06
N GLN A 121 1.36 21.06 -6.27
CA GLN A 121 0.48 21.42 -5.15
C GLN A 121 -0.92 20.81 -5.25
N PRO A 122 -1.19 19.67 -4.59
CA PRO A 122 -2.57 19.23 -4.47
C PRO A 122 -3.27 20.30 -3.65
N THR A 123 -4.28 20.93 -4.26
CA THR A 123 -5.14 21.93 -3.64
C THR A 123 -5.50 21.53 -2.22
N ASN A 124 -5.62 22.53 -1.32
CA ASN A 124 -5.90 22.41 0.13
C ASN A 124 -6.78 21.22 0.52
N ILE A 125 -7.76 20.84 -0.31
CA ILE A 125 -8.66 19.69 -0.19
C ILE A 125 -7.94 18.38 0.19
N LEU A 126 -6.82 18.00 -0.43
CA LEU A 126 -6.18 16.70 -0.11
C LEU A 126 -5.55 16.70 1.29
N LYS A 127 -4.96 17.82 1.71
CA LYS A 127 -4.47 18.00 3.09
C LYS A 127 -5.63 18.00 4.08
N SER A 128 -6.72 18.69 3.75
CA SER A 128 -7.95 18.69 4.55
C SER A 128 -8.51 17.27 4.69
N LEU A 129 -8.57 16.50 3.60
CA LEU A 129 -9.07 15.12 3.60
C LEU A 129 -8.18 14.23 4.46
N ARG A 130 -6.86 14.35 4.38
CA ARG A 130 -5.95 13.57 5.22
C ARG A 130 -6.07 13.92 6.71
N LEU A 131 -6.19 15.21 7.05
CA LEU A 131 -6.49 15.66 8.41
C LEU A 131 -7.83 15.12 8.92
N ILE A 132 -8.87 15.12 8.07
CA ILE A 132 -10.19 14.56 8.42
C ILE A 132 -10.08 13.04 8.66
N VAL A 133 -9.34 12.31 7.81
CA VAL A 133 -9.14 10.86 7.98
C VAL A 133 -8.38 10.56 9.27
N GLU A 134 -7.29 11.27 9.55
CA GLU A 134 -6.53 11.12 10.81
C GLU A 134 -7.42 11.39 12.03
N GLN A 135 -8.29 12.41 11.96
CA GLN A 135 -9.21 12.73 13.05
C GLN A 135 -10.36 11.72 13.21
N LEU A 136 -10.81 11.08 12.12
CA LEU A 136 -11.80 10.00 12.19
C LEU A 136 -11.21 8.75 12.85
N GLU A 137 -9.97 8.39 12.51
CA GLU A 137 -9.28 7.25 13.14
C GLU A 137 -9.06 7.47 14.65
N GLU A 138 -8.83 8.71 15.08
CA GLU A 138 -8.71 9.05 16.51
C GLU A 138 -10.07 9.00 17.22
N GLN A 139 -11.14 9.50 16.59
CA GLN A 139 -12.51 9.37 17.11
C GLN A 139 -12.94 7.92 17.28
N ASP A 140 -12.58 7.02 16.37
CA ASP A 140 -12.90 5.60 16.50
C ASP A 140 -12.26 4.96 17.73
N LYS A 141 -11.04 5.36 18.10
CA LYS A 141 -10.38 4.89 19.34
C LYS A 141 -11.12 5.37 20.58
N ILE A 142 -11.48 6.66 20.61
CA ILE A 142 -12.26 7.24 21.72
C ILE A 142 -13.61 6.55 21.83
N ASN A 143 -14.29 6.28 20.71
CA ASN A 143 -15.58 5.58 20.70
C ASN A 143 -15.49 4.15 21.26
N VAL A 144 -14.38 3.44 21.02
CA VAL A 144 -14.13 2.12 21.61
C VAL A 144 -13.92 2.22 23.12
N GLU A 145 -13.12 3.19 23.59
CA GLU A 145 -12.86 3.40 25.01
C GLU A 145 -14.13 3.83 25.77
N VAL A 146 -14.93 4.73 25.18
CA VAL A 146 -16.22 5.15 25.73
C VAL A 146 -17.18 3.96 25.84
N ARG A 147 -17.22 3.07 24.84
CA ARG A 147 -18.03 1.85 24.92
C ARG A 147 -17.60 0.95 26.08
N GLN A 148 -16.30 0.73 26.26
CA GLN A 148 -15.78 -0.06 27.38
C GLN A 148 -16.14 0.54 28.73
N ASN A 149 -16.04 1.87 28.86
CA ASN A 149 -16.43 2.56 30.09
C ASN A 149 -17.93 2.48 30.36
N ILE A 150 -18.78 2.55 29.32
CA ILE A 150 -20.23 2.35 29.44
C ILE A 150 -20.55 0.94 29.94
N ASP A 151 -19.91 -0.09 29.38
CA ASP A 151 -20.12 -1.48 29.80
C ASP A 151 -19.71 -1.69 31.27
N PHE A 152 -18.57 -1.11 31.68
CA PHE A 152 -18.12 -1.16 33.08
C PHE A 152 -19.06 -0.42 34.04
N ILE A 153 -19.58 0.74 33.63
CA ILE A 153 -20.55 1.50 34.44
C ILE A 153 -21.86 0.72 34.57
N ALA A 154 -22.34 0.10 33.49
CA ALA A 154 -23.55 -0.72 33.52
C ALA A 154 -23.42 -1.88 34.52
N GLU A 155 -22.29 -2.59 34.52
CA GLU A 155 -22.02 -3.68 35.47
C GLU A 155 -22.04 -3.20 36.93
N ARG A 156 -21.44 -2.04 37.21
CA ARG A 156 -21.48 -1.44 38.56
C ARG A 156 -22.86 -0.95 38.98
N ILE A 157 -23.67 -0.48 38.05
CA ILE A 157 -25.06 -0.09 38.32
C ILE A 157 -25.86 -1.33 38.71
N ASP A 158 -25.75 -2.43 37.95
CA ASP A 158 -26.42 -3.70 38.25
C ASP A 158 -26.02 -4.23 39.65
N GLU A 159 -24.73 -4.15 40.01
CA GLU A 159 -24.26 -4.52 41.35
C GLU A 159 -24.84 -3.63 42.46
N LEU A 160 -24.90 -2.31 42.23
CA LEU A 160 -25.43 -1.36 43.20
C LEU A 160 -26.95 -1.51 43.36
N GLU A 161 -27.70 -1.73 42.28
CA GLU A 161 -29.14 -2.01 42.33
C GLU A 161 -29.44 -3.30 43.14
N ALA A 162 -28.61 -4.33 42.95
CA ALA A 162 -28.71 -5.57 43.72
C ALA A 162 -28.43 -5.37 45.23
N LYS A 163 -27.53 -4.43 45.60
CA LYS A 163 -27.22 -4.07 47.00
C LYS A 163 -28.21 -3.10 47.63
N ILE A 164 -28.81 -2.16 46.89
CA ILE A 164 -29.80 -1.22 47.46
C ILE A 164 -31.08 -1.95 47.92
N THR A 165 -31.34 -3.14 47.38
CA THR A 165 -32.48 -3.97 47.79
C THR A 165 -32.23 -4.67 49.14
N SER A 166 -30.99 -4.75 49.64
CA SER A 166 -30.65 -5.36 50.94
C SER A 166 -30.46 -4.30 52.02
N VAL A 167 -30.77 -4.68 53.26
CA VAL A 167 -30.78 -3.77 54.42
C VAL A 167 -29.37 -3.52 54.99
N ASP A 168 -28.33 -4.20 54.47
CA ASP A 168 -26.94 -4.13 54.95
C ASP A 168 -25.97 -4.06 53.74
N GLU A 169 -25.04 -3.10 53.77
CA GLU A 169 -24.14 -2.72 52.66
C GLU A 169 -23.19 -3.85 52.21
N ASN A 170 -23.02 -4.89 53.04
CA ASN A 170 -22.10 -6.00 52.80
C ASN A 170 -22.77 -7.31 52.34
N TYR A 171 -24.10 -7.36 52.21
CA TYR A 171 -24.83 -8.58 51.83
C TYR A 171 -25.74 -8.30 50.63
N TYR A 172 -25.79 -9.20 49.65
CA TYR A 172 -26.81 -9.16 48.59
C TYR A 172 -28.14 -9.71 49.11
N THR A 173 -29.28 -9.20 48.64
CA THR A 173 -30.55 -9.91 48.86
C THR A 173 -30.56 -11.24 48.12
N ILE A 174 -31.33 -12.21 48.62
CA ILE A 174 -31.53 -13.49 47.93
C ILE A 174 -32.01 -13.24 46.49
N ALA A 175 -33.00 -12.35 46.30
CA ALA A 175 -33.50 -11.95 44.99
C ALA A 175 -32.43 -11.27 44.10
N GLY A 176 -31.67 -10.32 44.65
CA GLY A 176 -30.63 -9.60 43.95
C GLY A 176 -29.48 -10.51 43.49
N TYR A 177 -29.04 -11.44 44.34
CA TYR A 177 -28.01 -12.42 44.00
C TYR A 177 -28.44 -13.35 42.86
N CYS A 178 -29.69 -13.82 42.87
CA CYS A 178 -30.21 -14.66 41.78
C CYS A 178 -30.28 -13.93 40.44
N SER A 179 -30.68 -12.65 40.45
CA SER A 179 -30.75 -11.82 39.26
C SER A 179 -29.36 -11.61 38.65
N LEU A 180 -28.38 -11.26 39.47
CA LEU A 180 -26.98 -11.05 39.06
C LEU A 180 -26.37 -12.31 38.42
N GLN A 181 -26.58 -13.47 39.05
CA GLN A 181 -26.02 -14.75 38.57
C GLN A 181 -26.89 -15.43 37.48
N LYS A 182 -27.98 -14.79 37.05
CA LYS A 182 -28.95 -15.35 36.08
C LYS A 182 -29.45 -16.75 36.45
N ILE A 183 -29.66 -17.01 37.74
CA ILE A 183 -30.14 -18.30 38.26
C ILE A 183 -31.59 -18.19 38.77
N PRO A 184 -32.39 -19.28 38.70
CA PRO A 184 -33.76 -19.27 39.20
C PRO A 184 -33.78 -19.02 40.71
N CYS A 185 -34.54 -18.03 41.14
CA CYS A 185 -34.56 -17.66 42.54
C CYS A 185 -35.55 -18.53 43.34
N PRO A 186 -35.15 -19.06 44.51
CA PRO A 186 -36.04 -19.89 45.31
C PRO A 186 -37.17 -19.01 45.87
N LEU A 187 -38.35 -19.12 45.25
CA LEU A 187 -39.55 -18.47 45.74
C LEU A 187 -39.94 -19.16 47.06
N ARG A 188 -40.02 -18.39 48.14
CA ARG A 188 -40.59 -18.88 49.40
C ARG A 188 -42.07 -19.14 49.13
N HIS A 189 -42.47 -20.40 48.97
CA HIS A 189 -43.89 -20.74 49.06
C HIS A 189 -44.31 -20.48 50.51
N GLU A 190 -45.01 -19.36 50.73
CA GLU A 190 -45.82 -19.21 51.93
C GLU A 190 -46.91 -20.27 51.88
N GLU A 191 -46.71 -21.35 52.63
CA GLU A 191 -47.80 -22.23 53.05
C GLU A 191 -48.78 -21.37 53.85
N ARG A 192 -49.81 -20.87 53.18
CA ARG A 192 -51.01 -20.36 53.85
C ARG A 192 -51.73 -21.58 54.44
N ILE A 193 -51.76 -21.58 55.77
CA ILE A 193 -52.54 -22.45 56.66
C ILE A 193 -53.98 -22.61 56.17
#